data_AF-A0A2M6UU51-F1
#
_entry.id   AF-A0A2M6UU51-F1
#
_cell.length_a   1.000
_cell.length_b   1.000
_cell.length_c   1.000
_cell.angle_alpha   90.00
_cell.angle_beta   90.00
_cell.angle_gamma   90.00
#
_symmetry.space_group_name_H-M   'P 1'
#
loop_
_entity.id
_entity.type
_entity.pdbx_description
1 polymer ?
#
loop_
_entity_poly.entity_id
_entity_poly.type
_entity_poly.pdbx_seq_one_letter_code
_entity_poly.pdbx_strand_id
1 'polypeptide(L)'
;MIPLNTKELSNTLVGLYDDYQRGLDIGEPLKLCVDLALSLELELSIHRLSEADAVLEREALEVLSGGKVSHSKSDEGERGRVIHMDFGGEK
;
A
#
# COMPACT_ATOMS: atom_id res chain seq x y z
N MET A 1 3.69 7.44 42.36
CA MET A 1 3.18 6.94 41.08
C MET A 1 2.96 5.45 41.24
N ILE A 2 1.74 4.97 41.01
CA ILE A 2 1.47 3.52 40.99
C ILE A 2 2.07 2.99 39.69
N PRO A 3 3.00 2.03 39.72
CA PRO A 3 3.50 1.40 38.50
C PRO A 3 2.35 0.58 37.91
N LEU A 4 1.71 1.12 36.87
CA LEU A 4 0.70 0.39 36.13
C LEU A 4 1.39 -0.70 35.33
N ASN A 5 0.88 -1.93 35.42
CA ASN A 5 1.28 -3.00 34.52
C ASN A 5 0.92 -2.59 33.09
N THR A 6 1.85 -2.75 32.14
CA THR A 6 1.64 -2.37 30.72
C THR A 6 0.41 -3.04 30.13
N LYS A 7 0.08 -4.27 30.58
CA LYS A 7 -1.11 -4.99 30.17
C LYS A 7 -2.41 -4.35 30.70
N GLU A 8 -2.41 -3.90 31.95
CA GLU A 8 -3.58 -3.24 32.56
C GLU A 8 -3.82 -1.88 31.89
N LEU A 9 -2.75 -1.14 31.61
CA LEU A 9 -2.82 0.11 30.85
C LEU A 9 -3.37 -0.14 29.44
N SER A 10 -2.87 -1.15 28.74
CA SER A 10 -3.36 -1.53 27.41
C SER A 10 -4.85 -1.88 27.44
N ASN A 11 -5.29 -2.72 28.38
CA ASN A 11 -6.70 -3.07 28.53
C ASN A 11 -7.57 -1.84 28.82
N THR A 12 -7.07 -0.90 29.62
CA THR A 12 -7.78 0.34 29.96
C THR A 12 -7.95 1.22 28.72
N LEU A 13 -6.90 1.35 27.90
CA LEU A 13 -6.96 2.13 26.66
C LEU A 13 -7.92 1.52 25.63
N VAL A 14 -7.95 0.19 25.51
CA VAL A 14 -8.91 -0.50 24.64
C VAL A 14 -10.35 -0.24 25.11
N GLY A 15 -10.61 -0.37 26.41
CA GLY A 15 -11.94 -0.08 26.97
C GLY A 15 -12.37 1.37 26.74
N LEU A 16 -11.46 2.33 26.92
CA LEU A 16 -11.72 3.75 26.65
C LEU A 16 -12.07 4.02 25.18
N TYR A 17 -11.39 3.32 24.26
CA TYR A 17 -11.71 3.43 22.84
C TYR A 17 -13.07 2.83 22.51
N ASP A 18 -13.42 1.67 23.08
CA ASP A 18 -14.74 1.05 22.91
C ASP A 18 -15.86 1.97 23.42
N ASP A 19 -15.66 2.61 24.58
CA ASP A 19 -16.61 3.55 25.18
C ASP A 19 -16.77 4.80 24.31
N TYR A 20 -15.66 5.35 23.80
CA TYR A 20 -15.66 6.46 22.84
C TYR A 20 -16.45 6.10 21.57
N GLN A 21 -16.19 4.91 20.98
CA GLN A 21 -16.87 4.45 19.76
C GLN A 21 -18.37 4.27 19.97
N ARG A 22 -18.79 3.85 21.15
CA ARG A 22 -20.20 3.71 21.54
C ARG A 22 -20.89 5.04 21.82
N GLY A 23 -20.16 6.16 21.77
CA GLY A 23 -20.67 7.49 22.08
C GLY A 23 -20.98 7.68 23.57
N LEU A 24 -20.34 6.91 24.45
CA LEU A 24 -20.46 7.10 25.88
C LEU A 24 -19.72 8.37 26.31
N ASP A 25 -20.26 9.05 27.31
CA ASP A 25 -19.60 10.22 27.88
C ASP A 25 -18.41 9.77 28.76
N ILE A 26 -17.21 9.84 28.17
CA ILE A 26 -15.94 9.59 28.85
C ILE A 26 -15.28 10.88 29.38
N GLY A 27 -15.96 12.02 29.23
CA GLY A 27 -15.43 13.33 29.58
C GLY A 27 -14.47 13.91 28.52
N GLU A 28 -14.52 15.24 28.39
CA GLU A 28 -13.78 15.98 27.36
C GLU A 28 -12.26 15.73 27.35
N PRO A 29 -11.55 15.67 28.50
CA PRO A 29 -10.10 15.44 28.49
C PRO A 29 -9.73 14.07 27.90
N LEU A 30 -10.47 13.01 28.24
CA LEU A 30 -10.20 11.67 27.72
C LEU A 30 -10.59 11.58 26.24
N LYS A 31 -11.67 12.24 25.86
CA LYS A 31 -12.08 12.38 24.45
C LYS A 31 -10.96 13.01 23.60
N LEU A 32 -10.39 14.13 24.05
CA LEU A 32 -9.27 14.79 23.36
C LEU A 32 -8.04 13.87 23.26
N CYS A 33 -7.75 13.07 24.29
CA CYS A 33 -6.67 12.09 24.23
C CYS A 33 -6.92 11.02 23.17
N VAL A 34 -8.16 10.49 23.08
CA VAL A 34 -8.55 9.52 22.06
C VAL A 34 -8.49 10.13 20.66
N ASP A 35 -9.00 11.34 20.48
CA ASP A 35 -8.97 12.07 19.20
C ASP A 35 -7.54 12.30 18.72
N LEU A 36 -6.64 12.70 19.62
CA LEU A 36 -5.23 12.89 19.31
C LEU A 36 -4.55 11.56 18.94
N ALA A 37 -4.80 10.49 19.70
CA ALA A 37 -4.23 9.17 19.41
C ALA A 37 -4.67 8.66 18.03
N LEU A 38 -5.96 8.82 17.68
CA LEU A 38 -6.48 8.44 16.37
C LEU A 38 -5.88 9.29 15.25
N SER A 39 -5.71 10.58 15.47
CA SER A 39 -5.08 11.48 14.49
C SER A 39 -3.63 11.09 14.21
N LEU A 40 -2.87 10.72 15.24
CA LEU A 40 -1.49 10.25 15.09
C LEU A 40 -1.41 8.90 14.38
N GLU A 41 -2.30 7.96 14.69
CA GLU A 41 -2.37 6.66 14.01
C GLU A 41 -2.74 6.82 12.52
N LEU A 42 -3.64 7.77 12.20
CA LEU A 42 -3.98 8.12 10.82
C LEU A 42 -2.76 8.66 10.07
N GLU A 43 -2.02 9.62 10.66
CA GLU A 43 -0.82 10.20 10.05
C GLU A 43 0.24 9.12 9.78
N LEU A 44 0.49 8.23 10.75
CA LEU A 44 1.40 7.10 10.59
C LEU A 44 0.93 6.13 9.49
N SER A 45 -0.37 5.88 9.41
CA SER A 45 -0.97 5.04 8.36
C SER A 45 -0.79 5.66 6.98
N ILE A 46 -0.99 6.96 6.83
CA ILE A 46 -0.77 7.70 5.58
C ILE A 46 0.70 7.63 5.17
N HIS A 47 1.62 7.86 6.11
CA HIS A 47 3.06 7.77 5.84
C HIS A 47 3.46 6.39 5.32
N ARG A 48 3.04 5.32 6.02
CA ARG A 48 3.30 3.93 5.61
C ARG A 48 2.67 3.58 4.27
N LEU A 49 1.48 4.10 3.98
CA LEU A 49 0.83 3.91 2.69
C LEU A 49 1.61 4.61 1.57
N SER A 50 2.09 5.84 1.81
CA SER A 50 2.93 6.56 0.86
C SER A 50 4.26 5.85 0.59
N GLU A 51 4.88 5.24 1.60
CA GLU A 51 6.07 4.43 1.43
C GLU A 51 5.80 3.20 0.57
N ALA A 52 4.69 2.49 0.83
CA ALA A 52 4.30 1.32 0.07
C ALA A 52 3.99 1.66 -1.40
N ASP A 53 3.34 2.80 -1.65
CA ASP A 53 3.04 3.29 -2.99
C ASP A 53 4.31 3.62 -3.78
N ALA A 54 5.29 4.27 -3.15
CA ALA A 54 6.59 4.55 -3.77
C ALA A 54 7.38 3.28 -4.12
N VAL A 55 7.29 2.24 -3.28
CA VAL A 55 7.89 0.93 -3.57
C VAL A 55 7.20 0.27 -4.77
N LEU A 56 5.86 0.28 -4.77
CA LEU A 56 5.06 -0.28 -5.87
C LEU A 56 5.34 0.42 -7.20
N GLU A 57 5.43 1.75 -7.21
CA GLU A 57 5.74 2.53 -8.42
C GLU A 57 7.11 2.16 -8.98
N ARG A 58 8.12 2.02 -8.11
CA ARG A 58 9.46 1.57 -8.52
C ARG A 58 9.40 0.17 -9.14
N GLU A 59 8.76 -0.78 -8.47
CA GLU A 59 8.66 -2.17 -8.97
C GLU A 59 7.93 -2.21 -10.32
N ALA A 60 6.85 -1.44 -10.48
CA ALA A 60 6.13 -1.34 -11.75
C ALA A 60 7.01 -0.79 -12.88
N LEU A 61 7.81 0.25 -12.61
CA LEU A 61 8.76 0.79 -13.58
C LEU A 61 9.87 -0.20 -13.93
N GLU A 62 10.38 -0.96 -12.96
CA GLU A 62 11.38 -2.02 -13.20
C GLU A 62 10.82 -3.14 -14.09
N VAL A 63 9.59 -3.59 -13.82
CA VAL A 63 8.92 -4.60 -14.66
C VAL A 63 8.66 -4.09 -16.08
N LEU A 64 8.17 -2.85 -16.22
CA LEU A 64 7.90 -2.23 -17.53
C LEU A 64 9.19 -1.95 -18.32
N SER A 65 10.28 -1.59 -17.65
CA SER A 65 11.59 -1.37 -18.29
C SER A 65 12.28 -2.68 -18.67
N GLY A 66 12.18 -3.72 -17.84
CA GLY A 66 12.63 -5.08 -18.17
C GLY A 66 11.88 -5.68 -19.36
N GLY A 67 10.60 -5.36 -19.52
CA GLY A 67 9.79 -5.74 -20.69
C GLY A 67 10.19 -5.05 -22.00
N LYS A 68 10.90 -3.91 -21.95
CA LYS A 68 11.38 -3.21 -23.16
C LYS A 68 12.68 -3.77 -23.75
N VAL A 69 13.43 -4.60 -23.02
CA VAL A 69 14.76 -5.08 -23.44
C VAL A 69 14.73 -6.41 -24.22
N SER A 70 13.57 -7.05 -24.39
CA SER A 70 13.45 -8.32 -25.13
C SER A 70 13.02 -8.20 -26.60
N HIS A 71 12.89 -6.98 -27.16
CA HIS A 71 12.53 -6.78 -28.58
C HIS A 71 13.54 -6.02 -29.44
N SER A 72 14.81 -5.95 -29.04
CA SER A 72 15.86 -5.43 -29.94
C SER A 72 17.13 -6.27 -29.91
N LYS A 73 17.05 -7.51 -30.38
CA LYS A 73 18.21 -8.12 -31.05
C LYS A 73 18.17 -7.69 -32.51
N SER A 74 19.03 -6.74 -32.81
CA SER A 74 19.68 -6.48 -34.10
C SER A 74 19.40 -7.52 -35.19
N ASP A 75 18.77 -7.08 -36.26
CA ASP A 75 19.00 -7.62 -37.60
C ASP A 75 19.07 -6.43 -38.58
N GLU A 76 20.21 -5.75 -38.56
CA GLU A 76 20.64 -4.92 -39.70
C GLU A 76 21.04 -5.87 -40.83
N GLY A 77 20.06 -6.32 -41.62
CA GLY A 77 20.38 -7.12 -42.80
C GLY A 77 19.29 -8.04 -43.32
N GLU A 78 18.10 -7.53 -43.63
CA GLU A 78 17.47 -7.73 -44.94
C GLU A 78 16.04 -7.16 -44.97
N ARG A 79 15.80 -6.39 -46.04
CA ARG A 79 14.50 -5.95 -46.57
C ARG A 79 13.28 -6.63 -45.95
N GLY A 80 12.42 -5.79 -45.39
CA GLY A 80 10.98 -6.01 -45.18
C GLY A 80 10.51 -7.46 -45.31
N ARG A 81 10.51 -8.20 -44.18
CA ARG A 81 9.75 -9.43 -44.08
C ARG A 81 8.27 -9.10 -44.10
N VAL A 82 7.73 -9.02 -45.31
CA VAL A 82 6.32 -9.33 -45.57
C VAL A 82 6.10 -10.73 -45.03
N ILE A 83 5.37 -10.84 -43.91
CA ILE A 83 4.91 -12.13 -43.40
C ILE A 83 3.83 -12.60 -44.37
N HIS A 84 4.19 -13.46 -45.32
CA HIS A 84 3.22 -14.16 -46.14
C HIS A 84 2.60 -15.25 -45.26
N MET A 85 1.38 -15.01 -44.77
CA MET A 85 0.58 -16.07 -44.17
C MET A 85 0.04 -16.91 -45.33
N ASP A 86 0.63 -18.08 -45.52
CA ASP A 86 0.09 -19.09 -46.41
C ASP A 86 -1.08 -19.76 -45.67
N PHE A 87 -2.30 -19.27 -45.93
CA PHE A 87 -3.52 -19.97 -45.53
C PHE A 87 -3.65 -21.18 -46.46
N GLY A 88 -2.94 -22.25 -46.10
CA GLY A 88 -3.02 -23.55 -46.76
C GLY A 88 -4.46 -24.05 -46.78
N GLY A 89 -5.16 -23.74 -47.87
CA GLY A 89 -6.37 -24.42 -48.29
C GLY A 89 -5.99 -25.59 -49.18
N GLU A 90 -5.59 -26.71 -48.58
CA GLU A 90 -5.57 -27.98 -49.30
C GLU A 90 -7.01 -28.51 -49.40
N LYS A 91 -7.56 -28.27 -50.60
CA LYS A 91 -8.62 -28.99 -51.33
C LYS A 91 -9.98 -29.25 -50.67
#